data_AF-A0A1B7L3S4-F1
#
_entry.id   AF-A0A1B7L3S4-F1
#
_cell.length_a   1.000
_cell.length_b   1.000
_cell.length_c   1.000
_cell.angle_alpha   90.00
_cell.angle_beta   90.00
_cell.angle_gamma   90.00
#
_symmetry.space_group_name_H-M   'P 1'
#
loop_
_entity.id
_entity.type
_entity.pdbx_description
1 polymer ?
#
loop_
_entity_poly.entity_id
_entity_poly.type
_entity_poly.pdbx_seq_one_letter_code
_entity_poly.pdbx_strand_id
1 'polypeptide(L)' 'MKELTLTISLADLRHLEHLRNVGLLIGELMQAQDCASSRPDPAQQAQLTSVIHLMTARLDDMVERCNERWLTEEVRA' A
#
# COMPACT_ATOMS: atom_id res chain seq x y z
N MET A 1 -24.37 12.61 13.04
CA MET A 1 -22.91 12.40 13.02
C MET A 1 -22.36 13.43 12.06
N LYS A 2 -21.44 14.32 12.50
CA LYS A 2 -20.80 15.27 11.59
C LYS A 2 -19.95 14.44 10.60
N GLU A 3 -20.20 14.55 9.29
CA GLU A 3 -19.27 14.01 8.29
C GLU A 3 -17.99 14.87 8.36
N LEU A 4 -16.94 14.28 8.90
CA LEU A 4 -15.62 14.90 8.91
C LEU A 4 -14.93 14.55 7.58
N THR A 5 -14.45 15.59 6.89
CA THR A 5 -13.78 15.44 5.60
C THR A 5 -12.28 15.28 5.82
N LEU A 6 -11.74 14.10 5.52
CA LEU A 6 -10.28 13.87 5.53
C LEU A 6 -9.64 14.45 4.27
N THR A 7 -8.66 15.34 4.45
CA THR A 7 -7.90 15.91 3.34
C THR A 7 -6.66 15.06 3.06
N ILE A 8 -6.65 14.34 1.94
CA ILE A 8 -5.49 13.60 1.45
C ILE A 8 -4.59 14.56 0.65
N SER A 9 -3.29 14.60 0.96
CA SER A 9 -2.35 15.45 0.22
C SER A 9 -2.04 14.89 -1.17
N LEU A 10 -1.58 15.73 -2.10
CA LEU A 10 -1.13 15.26 -3.42
C LEU A 10 0.04 14.27 -3.30
N ALA A 11 0.91 14.43 -2.30
CA ALA A 11 2.00 13.49 -2.04
C ALA A 11 1.46 12.13 -1.58
N ASP A 12 0.48 12.12 -0.68
CA ASP A 12 -0.22 10.91 -0.25
C ASP A 12 -0.87 10.21 -1.46
N LEU A 13 -1.55 10.96 -2.34
CA LEU A 13 -2.16 10.40 -3.55
C LEU A 13 -1.13 9.74 -4.49
N ARG A 14 0.03 10.38 -4.71
CA ARG A 14 1.12 9.81 -5.52
C ARG A 14 1.69 8.54 -4.90
N HIS A 15 1.80 8.48 -3.58
CA HIS A 15 2.22 7.26 -2.89
C HIS A 15 1.20 6.14 -3.05
N LEU A 16 -0.10 6.42 -2.92
CA LEU A 16 -1.14 5.41 -3.15
C LEU A 16 -1.14 4.91 -4.59
N GLU A 17 -0.95 5.79 -5.56
CA GLU A 17 -0.84 5.39 -6.97
C GLU A 17 0.37 4.47 -7.19
N HIS A 18 1.51 4.80 -6.59
CA HIS A 18 2.69 3.93 -6.64
C HIS A 18 2.41 2.57 -6.00
N LEU A 19 1.84 2.54 -4.80
CA LEU A 19 1.47 1.29 -4.12
C LEU A 19 0.49 0.44 -4.94
N ARG A 20 -0.52 1.07 -5.56
CA ARG A 20 -1.45 0.40 -6.47
C ARG A 20 -0.71 -0.24 -7.64
N ASN A 21 0.20 0.51 -8.28
CA ASN A 21 0.97 0.03 -9.43
C ASN A 21 1.89 -1.13 -9.06
N VAL A 22 2.54 -1.06 -7.90
CA VAL A 22 3.38 -2.17 -7.40
C VAL A 22 2.51 -3.40 -7.09
N GLY A 23 1.35 -3.23 -6.45
CA GLY A 23 0.42 -4.33 -6.19
C GLY A 23 -0.07 -5.03 -7.47
N LEU A 24 -0.35 -4.26 -8.54
CA LEU A 24 -0.70 -4.81 -9.85
C LEU A 24 0.46 -5.63 -10.43
N LEU A 25 1.68 -5.10 -10.40
CA LEU A 25 2.88 -5.79 -10.88
C LEU A 25 3.11 -7.12 -10.12
N ILE A 26 2.95 -7.11 -8.80
CA ILE A 26 3.06 -8.33 -7.98
C ILE A 26 2.02 -9.36 -8.41
N GLY A 27 0.77 -8.94 -8.63
CA GLY A 27 -0.30 -9.82 -9.11
C GLY A 27 0.02 -10.45 -10.47
N GLU A 28 0.53 -9.66 -11.42
CA GLU A 28 0.96 -10.13 -12.74
C GLU A 28 2.12 -11.15 -12.63
N LEU A 29 3.10 -10.87 -11.76
CA LEU A 29 4.24 -11.77 -11.52
C LEU A 29 3.80 -13.08 -10.86
N MET A 30 2.85 -13.05 -9.93
CA MET A 30 2.31 -14.26 -9.32
C MET A 30 1.53 -15.10 -10.33
N GLN A 31 0.66 -14.48 -11.14
CA GLN A 31 -0.08 -15.19 -12.19
C GLN A 31 0.86 -15.82 -13.24
N ALA A 32 1.89 -15.09 -13.67
CA ALA A 32 2.88 -15.61 -14.61
C ALA A 32 3.67 -16.81 -14.03
N GLN A 33 3.98 -16.79 -12.73
CA GLN A 33 4.65 -17.90 -12.04
C GLN A 33 3.72 -19.12 -11.87
N ASP A 34 2.45 -18.91 -11.55
CA ASP A 34 1.47 -19.99 -11.40
C ASP A 34 1.20 -20.71 -12.73
N CYS A 35 1.16 -19.98 -13.86
CA CYS A 35 1.03 -20.56 -15.19
C CYS A 35 2.27 -21.37 -15.63
N ALA A 36 3.45 -21.12 -15.06
CA ALA A 36 4.69 -21.78 -15.45
C ALA A 36 4.84 -23.21 -14.89
N SER A 37 3.98 -23.66 -13.96
CA SER A 37 4.01 -24.99 -13.31
C SER A 37 5.34 -25.40 -12.64
N SER A 38 6.35 -24.53 -12.64
CA SER A 38 7.61 -24.70 -11.92
C SER A 38 7.51 -24.05 -10.54
N ARG A 39 8.13 -24.68 -9.54
CA ARG A 39 8.32 -24.07 -8.21
C ARG A 39 8.92 -22.66 -8.38
N PRO A 40 8.35 -21.62 -7.72
CA PRO A 40 8.90 -20.27 -7.76
C PRO A 40 10.38 -20.25 -7.41
N ASP A 41 11.17 -19.45 -8.14
CA ASP A 41 12.55 -19.20 -7.76
C ASP A 41 12.57 -18.61 -6.34
N PRO A 42 13.24 -19.26 -5.36
CA PRO A 42 13.31 -18.75 -4.00
C PRO A 42 13.87 -17.32 -3.91
N ALA A 43 14.73 -16.90 -4.84
CA ALA A 43 15.21 -15.52 -4.89
C ALA A 43 14.10 -14.54 -5.28
N GLN A 44 13.29 -14.90 -6.29
CA GLN A 44 12.14 -14.11 -6.73
C GLN A 44 11.06 -14.04 -5.63
N GLN A 45 10.82 -15.13 -4.91
CA GLN A 45 9.88 -15.15 -3.79
C GLN A 45 10.34 -14.28 -2.61
N ALA A 46 11.64 -14.28 -2.31
CA ALA A 46 12.21 -13.39 -1.30
C ALA A 46 12.08 -11.91 -1.70
N GLN A 47 12.37 -11.58 -2.96
CA GLN A 47 12.19 -10.22 -3.49
C GLN A 47 10.72 -9.78 -3.41
N LEU A 48 9.79 -10.65 -3.80
CA LEU A 48 8.35 -10.36 -3.73
C LEU A 48 7.91 -10.07 -2.28
N THR A 49 8.40 -10.89 -1.34
CA THR A 49 8.14 -10.69 0.10
C THR A 49 8.66 -9.34 0.58
N SER A 50 9.87 -8.93 0.16
CA SER A 50 10.43 -7.62 0.50
C SER A 50 9.61 -6.47 -0.08
N VAL A 51 9.15 -6.58 -1.32
CA VAL A 51 8.31 -5.55 -1.95
C VAL A 51 6.96 -5.42 -1.24
N ILE A 52 6.31 -6.55 -0.92
CA ILE A 52 5.05 -6.55 -0.15
C ILE A 52 5.27 -5.88 1.22
N HIS A 53 6.35 -6.24 1.92
CA HIS A 53 6.65 -5.63 3.21
C HIS A 53 6.82 -4.11 3.12
N LEU A 54 7.56 -3.62 2.11
CA LEU A 54 7.75 -2.20 1.89
C LEU A 54 6.43 -1.49 1.54
N MET A 55 5.58 -2.13 0.72
CA MET A 55 4.26 -1.60 0.40
C MET A 55 3.39 -1.47 1.65
N THR A 56 3.38 -2.47 2.51
CA THR A 56 2.61 -2.46 3.76
C THR A 56 3.09 -1.37 4.70
N ALA A 57 4.40 -1.27 4.95
CA ALA A 57 4.96 -0.21 5.79
C ALA A 57 4.58 1.18 5.27
N ARG A 58 4.64 1.38 3.95
CA ARG A 58 4.27 2.66 3.34
C ARG A 58 2.78 2.98 3.44
N LEU A 59 1.94 1.96 3.42
CA LEU A 59 0.49 2.11 3.61
C LEU A 59 0.17 2.43 5.09
N ASP A 60 0.84 1.77 6.03
CA ASP A 60 0.69 2.04 7.47
C ASP A 60 1.04 3.49 7.82
N ASP A 61 2.17 4.01 7.29
CA ASP A 61 2.54 5.43 7.44
C ASP A 61 1.42 6.38 6.99
N MET A 62 0.69 6.02 5.92
CA MET A 62 -0.41 6.83 5.40
C MET A 62 -1.64 6.76 6.28
N VAL A 63 -1.98 5.55 6.75
CA VAL A 63 -3.10 5.33 7.68
C VAL A 63 -2.86 6.10 8.97
N GLU A 64 -1.64 6.06 9.51
CA GLU A 64 -1.27 6.80 10.72
C GLU A 64 -1.46 8.31 10.52
N ARG A 65 -0.92 8.89 9.44
CA ARG A 65 -1.12 10.33 9.14
C ARG A 65 -2.59 10.72 8.95
N CYS A 66 -3.40 9.85 8.37
CA CYS A 66 -4.83 10.09 8.22
C CYS A 66 -5.53 10.06 9.59
N ASN A 67 -5.19 9.10 10.45
CA ASN A 67 -5.72 9.01 11.82
C ASN A 67 -5.28 10.19 12.70
N GLU A 68 -4.02 10.62 12.63
CA GLU A 68 -3.54 11.80 13.35
C GLU A 68 -4.29 13.07 12.94
N ARG A 69 -4.49 13.27 11.63
CA ARG A 69 -5.30 14.38 11.11
C ARG A 69 -6.74 14.29 11.58
N TRP A 70 -7.35 13.11 11.52
CA TRP A 70 -8.71 12.87 12.02
C TRP A 70 -8.84 13.23 13.50
N LEU A 71 -7.96 12.69 14.34
CA LEU A 71 -7.95 12.94 15.79
C LEU A 71 -7.76 14.44 16.09
N THR A 72 -6.90 15.12 15.34
CA THR A 72 -6.67 16.56 15.49
C THR A 72 -7.92 17.37 15.15
N GLU A 73 -8.65 17.00 14.09
CA GLU A 73 -9.87 17.70 13.69
C GLU A 73 -11.06 17.39 14.62
N GLU A 74 -11.17 16.17 15.17
CA GLU A 74 -12.17 15.82 16.19
C GLU A 74 -11.94 16.58 17.50
N VAL A 75 -10.69 16.71 17.94
CA VAL A 75 -10.34 17.50 19.16
C VAL A 75 -10.66 19.00 18.99
N ARG A 76 -10.73 19.50 17.75
CA ARG A 76 -11.06 20.89 17.43
C ARG A 76 -12.57 21.14 17.21
N ALA A 77 -13.39 20.09 17.09
CA ALA A 77 -14.80 20.15 16.66
C ALA A 77 -15.82 20.23 17.81
#